data_AF-A0AAV0TAJ8-F1
#
_entry.id   AF-A0AAV0TAJ8-F1
#
_cell.length_a   1.000
_cell.length_b   1.000
_cell.length_c   1.000
_cell.angle_alpha   90.00
_cell.angle_beta   90.00
_cell.angle_gamma   90.00
#
_symmetry.space_group_name_H-M   'P 1'
#
loop_
_entity.id
_entity.type
_entity.pdbx_description
1 polymer ?
#
loop_
_entity_poly.entity_id
_entity_poly.type
_entity_poly.pdbx_seq_one_letter_code
_entity_poly.pdbx_strand_id
1 'polypeptide(L)'
;MKSSPQKAWRAAAEKLAAADFLLIATGAGFSADSSLPVYADIAKIDAYDKMGVTYQDLCDPYMLEQDEEIFYGFWGSCVNLYRDTKHHRGYDILLKWRDAIRAKRTLENGNRTNGKRMKFQASFDQLKQCKALPAEVTIDSVTNDPFFVYTSNVDSHFKRDFDDKEVYELHGSVETWQCAGDVETGARVPCERIWTLPAEFRFDLDEPTMRASGAKATTCPKCGGKGRPNVLMFHDRQWIANKLEENGYIAWESVMEVMLQEDPKLNLVVLEMGCGTRVPSVRRETEMVVADVIEGCNRPQATLIRVNPEIPTCDNPLLIMNEGFISIRSKSLEALEGIDRELTNLQQKA
;
A
#
# COMPACT_ATOMS: atom_id res chain seq x y z
N MET A 1 -20.90 -13.75 -26.99
CA MET A 1 -20.29 -14.32 -25.76
C MET A 1 -19.25 -13.34 -25.25
N LYS A 2 -19.22 -13.03 -23.94
CA LYS A 2 -18.19 -12.14 -23.35
C LYS A 2 -16.81 -12.83 -23.38
N SER A 3 -15.73 -12.08 -23.64
CA SER A 3 -14.35 -12.58 -23.58
C SER A 3 -13.98 -13.02 -22.16
N SER A 4 -12.95 -13.86 -22.01
CA SER A 4 -12.49 -14.33 -20.69
C SER A 4 -12.15 -13.17 -19.73
N PRO A 5 -11.39 -12.12 -20.15
CA PRO A 5 -11.17 -10.95 -19.30
C PRO A 5 -12.45 -10.22 -18.92
N GLN A 6 -13.39 -10.05 -19.85
CA GLN A 6 -14.65 -9.35 -19.59
C GLN A 6 -15.54 -10.10 -18.59
N LYS A 7 -15.50 -11.44 -18.57
CA LYS A 7 -16.21 -12.23 -17.55
C LYS A 7 -15.61 -12.00 -16.16
N ALA A 8 -14.28 -11.99 -16.05
CA ALA A 8 -13.60 -11.75 -14.77
C ALA A 8 -13.83 -10.31 -14.27
N TRP A 9 -13.77 -9.31 -15.15
CA TRP A 9 -14.09 -7.91 -14.81
C TRP A 9 -15.54 -7.75 -14.35
N ARG A 10 -16.48 -8.47 -15.00
CA ARG A 10 -17.88 -8.46 -14.59
C ARG A 10 -18.06 -9.07 -13.19
N ALA A 11 -17.45 -10.21 -12.92
CA ALA A 11 -17.52 -10.85 -11.60
C ALA A 11 -16.91 -9.95 -10.49
N ALA A 12 -15.76 -9.32 -10.78
CA ALA A 12 -15.16 -8.33 -9.89
C ALA A 12 -16.08 -7.12 -9.65
N ALA A 13 -16.69 -6.58 -10.71
CA ALA A 13 -17.64 -5.47 -10.61
C ALA A 13 -18.88 -5.84 -9.78
N GLU A 14 -19.38 -7.08 -9.88
CA GLU A 14 -20.50 -7.56 -9.07
C GLU A 14 -20.14 -7.63 -7.58
N LYS A 15 -18.93 -8.10 -7.25
CA LYS A 15 -18.42 -8.10 -5.87
C LYS A 15 -18.22 -6.68 -5.35
N LEU A 16 -17.62 -5.78 -6.13
CA LEU A 16 -17.41 -4.37 -5.76
C LEU A 16 -18.72 -3.61 -5.58
N ALA A 17 -19.76 -3.88 -6.39
CA ALA A 17 -21.08 -3.26 -6.22
C ALA A 17 -21.75 -3.72 -4.91
N ALA A 18 -21.51 -4.97 -4.50
CA ALA A 18 -22.01 -5.52 -3.25
C ALA A 18 -21.17 -5.13 -2.02
N ALA A 19 -19.94 -4.66 -2.21
CA ALA A 19 -19.00 -4.37 -1.13
C ALA A 19 -19.50 -3.29 -0.16
N ASP A 20 -19.19 -3.48 1.12
CA ASP A 20 -19.43 -2.53 2.21
C ASP A 20 -18.12 -2.07 2.84
N PHE A 21 -17.04 -2.82 2.62
CA PHE A 21 -15.66 -2.45 2.86
C PHE A 21 -14.80 -2.78 1.65
N LEU A 22 -13.83 -1.92 1.37
CA LEU A 22 -12.88 -2.06 0.26
C LEU A 22 -11.45 -1.84 0.75
N LEU A 23 -10.64 -2.90 0.71
CA LEU A 23 -9.20 -2.83 0.94
C LEU A 23 -8.48 -2.87 -0.41
N ILE A 24 -7.75 -1.80 -0.72
CA ILE A 24 -6.88 -1.73 -1.90
C ILE A 24 -5.47 -2.14 -1.49
N ALA A 25 -4.95 -3.19 -2.12
CA ALA A 25 -3.62 -3.69 -1.84
C ALA A 25 -2.73 -3.59 -3.08
N THR A 26 -1.57 -2.91 -3.00
CA THR A 26 -0.73 -2.67 -4.19
C THR A 26 0.75 -2.95 -3.99
N GLY A 27 1.39 -3.35 -5.09
CA GLY A 27 2.85 -3.44 -5.20
C GLY A 27 3.35 -2.79 -6.48
N ALA A 28 4.65 -2.89 -6.74
CA ALA A 28 5.32 -2.11 -7.80
C ALA A 28 4.68 -2.26 -9.19
N GLY A 29 4.07 -3.42 -9.50
CA GLY A 29 3.36 -3.64 -10.77
C GLY A 29 2.09 -2.78 -10.95
N PHE A 30 1.58 -2.15 -9.89
CA PHE A 30 0.52 -1.14 -9.96
C PHE A 30 1.08 0.15 -10.57
N SER A 31 2.11 0.72 -9.96
CA SER A 31 2.73 1.95 -10.45
C SER A 31 3.54 1.77 -11.74
N ALA A 32 3.80 0.54 -12.18
CA ALA A 32 4.35 0.28 -13.51
C ALA A 32 3.47 0.85 -14.65
N ASP A 33 2.16 0.96 -14.44
CA ASP A 33 1.26 1.62 -15.39
C ASP A 33 1.44 3.16 -15.43
N SER A 34 2.14 3.75 -14.43
CA SER A 34 2.63 5.14 -14.45
C SER A 34 3.98 5.29 -15.17
N SER A 35 4.49 4.22 -15.81
CA SER A 35 5.85 4.14 -16.37
C SER A 35 6.97 4.10 -15.32
N LEU A 36 6.66 3.80 -14.05
CA LEU A 36 7.70 3.54 -13.05
C LEU A 36 8.29 2.14 -13.23
N PRO A 37 9.62 1.97 -13.05
CA PRO A 37 10.23 0.65 -13.08
C PRO A 37 9.80 -0.18 -11.87
N VAL A 38 9.66 -1.49 -12.06
CA VAL A 38 9.51 -2.43 -10.93
C VAL A 38 10.89 -2.75 -10.34
N TYR A 39 10.93 -3.41 -9.16
CA TYR A 39 12.15 -3.66 -8.40
C TYR A 39 13.33 -4.23 -9.21
N ALA A 40 13.10 -5.20 -10.09
CA ALA A 40 14.18 -5.78 -10.86
C ALA A 40 14.70 -4.87 -11.97
N ASP A 41 13.87 -3.93 -12.43
CA ASP A 41 14.16 -3.08 -13.58
C ASP A 41 14.80 -1.76 -13.18
N ILE A 42 14.53 -1.26 -11.97
CA ILE A 42 15.12 0.01 -11.48
C ILE A 42 16.63 -0.08 -11.29
N ALA A 43 17.17 -1.28 -11.09
CA ALA A 43 18.60 -1.53 -10.98
C ALA A 43 19.26 -1.96 -12.31
N LYS A 44 18.51 -2.09 -13.41
CA LYS A 44 19.06 -2.44 -14.74
C LYS A 44 19.64 -1.19 -15.41
N ILE A 45 20.72 -0.68 -14.84
CA ILE A 45 21.44 0.50 -15.32
C ILE A 45 22.90 0.11 -15.51
N ASP A 46 23.47 0.49 -16.66
CA ASP A 46 24.85 0.18 -17.06
C ASP A 46 25.90 0.49 -15.97
N ALA A 47 25.69 1.55 -15.20
CA ALA A 47 26.58 1.93 -14.11
C ALA A 47 26.64 0.84 -13.02
N TYR A 48 25.48 0.34 -12.58
CA TYR A 48 25.37 -0.71 -11.57
C TYR A 48 25.89 -2.06 -12.09
N ASP A 49 25.60 -2.39 -13.35
CA ASP A 49 26.09 -3.62 -14.00
C ASP A 49 27.62 -3.65 -14.06
N LYS A 50 28.26 -2.52 -14.42
CA LYS A 50 29.73 -2.40 -14.45
C LYS A 50 30.36 -2.52 -13.06
N MET A 51 29.63 -2.15 -12.01
CA MET A 51 30.06 -2.30 -10.62
C MET A 51 29.78 -3.70 -10.06
N GLY A 52 28.96 -4.50 -10.73
CA GLY A 52 28.53 -5.81 -10.24
C GLY A 52 27.63 -5.73 -9.01
N VAL A 53 26.92 -4.61 -8.80
CA VAL A 53 25.99 -4.42 -7.69
C VAL A 53 24.57 -4.78 -8.11
N THR A 54 23.85 -5.48 -7.24
CA THR A 54 22.46 -5.90 -7.49
C THR A 54 21.46 -4.93 -6.88
N TYR A 55 20.18 -5.07 -7.26
CA TYR A 55 19.08 -4.35 -6.58
C TYR A 55 19.09 -4.55 -5.06
N GLN A 56 19.43 -5.76 -4.59
CA GLN A 56 19.48 -6.05 -3.17
C GLN A 56 20.60 -5.28 -2.47
N ASP A 57 21.76 -5.14 -3.12
CA ASP A 57 22.89 -4.38 -2.60
C ASP A 57 22.59 -2.87 -2.55
N LEU A 58 21.94 -2.34 -3.59
CA LEU A 58 21.52 -0.92 -3.63
C LEU A 58 20.45 -0.59 -2.59
N CYS A 59 19.62 -1.59 -2.25
CA CYS A 59 18.58 -1.51 -1.23
C CYS A 59 19.04 -2.13 0.11
N ASP A 60 20.33 -2.06 0.43
CA ASP A 60 20.87 -2.41 1.74
C ASP A 60 21.44 -1.13 2.39
N PRO A 61 21.11 -0.83 3.66
CA PRO A 61 21.60 0.39 4.30
C PRO A 61 23.15 0.43 4.42
N TYR A 62 23.83 -0.72 4.32
CA TYR A 62 25.29 -0.81 4.29
C TYR A 62 25.91 -0.07 3.09
N MET A 63 25.17 0.08 1.98
CA MET A 63 25.65 0.80 0.81
C MET A 63 25.98 2.28 1.12
N LEU A 64 25.31 2.91 2.09
CA LEU A 64 25.60 4.28 2.52
C LEU A 64 27.00 4.44 3.17
N GLU A 65 27.53 3.35 3.70
CA GLU A 65 28.85 3.32 4.35
C GLU A 65 29.94 2.86 3.38
N GLN A 66 29.62 1.91 2.50
CA GLN A 66 30.53 1.45 1.45
C GLN A 66 30.77 2.52 0.38
N ASP A 67 29.69 3.11 -0.13
CA ASP A 67 29.74 4.09 -1.21
C ASP A 67 28.58 5.06 -1.10
N GLU A 68 28.79 6.10 -0.30
CA GLU A 68 27.79 7.14 -0.03
C GLU A 68 27.20 7.74 -1.31
N GLU A 69 28.03 7.97 -2.32
CA GLU A 69 27.58 8.63 -3.54
C GLU A 69 26.69 7.73 -4.39
N ILE A 70 26.96 6.42 -4.39
CA ILE A 70 26.11 5.44 -5.05
C ILE A 70 24.80 5.26 -4.29
N PHE A 71 24.84 5.23 -2.95
CA PHE A 71 23.64 5.19 -2.15
C PHE A 71 22.72 6.38 -2.43
N TYR A 72 23.25 7.60 -2.37
CA TYR A 72 22.49 8.80 -2.67
C TYR A 72 22.17 8.96 -4.14
N GLY A 73 22.98 8.41 -5.05
CA GLY A 73 22.66 8.36 -6.47
C GLY A 73 21.46 7.46 -6.75
N PHE A 74 21.42 6.25 -6.19
CA PHE A 74 20.29 5.34 -6.32
C PHE A 74 19.02 5.93 -5.68
N TRP A 75 19.04 6.20 -4.38
CA TRP A 75 17.85 6.70 -3.68
C TRP A 75 17.45 8.11 -4.13
N GLY A 76 18.42 8.93 -4.54
CA GLY A 76 18.16 10.24 -5.10
C GLY A 76 17.52 10.18 -6.49
N SER A 77 17.94 9.22 -7.32
CA SER A 77 17.25 8.94 -8.59
C SER A 77 15.80 8.50 -8.37
N CYS A 78 15.54 7.65 -7.36
CA CYS A 78 14.18 7.26 -6.96
C CYS A 78 13.36 8.48 -6.53
N VAL A 79 13.89 9.34 -5.65
CA VAL A 79 13.21 10.57 -5.21
C VAL A 79 12.86 11.46 -6.40
N ASN A 80 13.82 11.76 -7.27
CA ASN A 80 13.61 12.61 -8.44
C ASN A 80 12.55 11.99 -9.37
N LEU A 81 12.74 10.72 -9.76
CA LEU A 81 11.86 9.99 -10.66
C LEU A 81 10.43 9.93 -10.13
N TYR A 82 10.24 9.55 -8.86
CA TYR A 82 8.91 9.37 -8.30
C TYR A 82 8.17 10.70 -8.22
N ARG A 83 8.84 11.78 -7.78
CA ARG A 83 8.27 13.13 -7.73
C ARG A 83 7.87 13.66 -9.10
N ASP A 84 8.68 13.42 -10.11
CA ASP A 84 8.45 13.95 -11.46
C ASP A 84 7.46 13.09 -12.27
N THR A 85 7.24 11.84 -11.85
CA THR A 85 6.27 10.95 -12.49
C THR A 85 4.85 11.26 -12.05
N LYS A 86 3.96 11.50 -13.01
CA LYS A 86 2.51 11.57 -12.78
C LYS A 86 1.94 10.15 -12.65
N HIS A 87 1.12 9.92 -11.63
CA HIS A 87 0.43 8.65 -11.46
C HIS A 87 -0.60 8.41 -12.59
N HIS A 88 -0.82 7.15 -12.96
CA HIS A 88 -1.81 6.80 -13.98
C HIS A 88 -3.26 7.05 -13.49
N ARG A 89 -4.23 7.06 -14.41
CA ARG A 89 -5.67 7.29 -14.14
C ARG A 89 -6.36 6.26 -13.24
N GLY A 90 -5.65 5.20 -12.85
CA GLY A 90 -6.19 4.16 -11.97
C GLY A 90 -6.39 4.68 -10.55
N TYR A 91 -5.53 5.60 -10.11
CA TYR A 91 -5.69 6.32 -8.84
C TYR A 91 -7.02 7.10 -8.82
N ASP A 92 -7.38 7.79 -9.91
CA ASP A 92 -8.66 8.49 -10.05
C ASP A 92 -9.87 7.53 -9.96
N ILE A 93 -9.76 6.34 -10.55
CA ILE A 93 -10.80 5.30 -10.48
C ILE A 93 -10.96 4.82 -9.03
N LEU A 94 -9.86 4.63 -8.30
CA LEU A 94 -9.90 4.23 -6.90
C LEU A 94 -10.52 5.31 -6.00
N LEU A 95 -10.22 6.59 -6.23
CA LEU A 95 -10.89 7.71 -5.54
C LEU A 95 -12.39 7.71 -5.81
N LYS A 96 -12.80 7.52 -7.07
CA LYS A 96 -14.22 7.38 -7.45
C LYS A 96 -14.89 6.22 -6.70
N TRP A 97 -14.24 5.07 -6.60
CA TRP A 97 -14.79 3.90 -5.90
C TRP A 97 -14.87 4.11 -4.38
N ARG A 98 -13.84 4.72 -3.77
CA ARG A 98 -13.86 5.15 -2.36
C ARG A 98 -15.06 6.05 -2.07
N ASP A 99 -15.27 7.07 -2.90
CA ASP A 99 -16.36 8.02 -2.69
C ASP A 99 -17.73 7.35 -2.89
N ALA A 100 -17.84 6.41 -3.84
CA ALA A 100 -19.05 5.62 -4.05
C ALA A 100 -19.39 4.72 -2.84
N ILE A 101 -18.40 4.03 -2.25
CA ILE A 101 -18.65 3.16 -1.10
C ILE A 101 -18.99 3.98 0.17
N ARG A 102 -18.36 5.15 0.35
CA ARG A 102 -18.74 6.14 1.37
C ARG A 102 -20.19 6.61 1.19
N ALA A 103 -20.60 6.89 -0.04
CA ALA A 103 -21.94 7.35 -0.37
C ALA A 103 -23.00 6.26 -0.18
N LYS A 104 -22.74 5.02 -0.61
CA LYS A 104 -23.61 3.84 -0.36
C LYS A 104 -23.84 3.68 1.14
N ARG A 105 -22.76 3.80 1.92
CA ARG A 105 -22.83 3.77 3.38
C ARG A 105 -23.72 4.91 3.91
N THR A 106 -23.78 6.07 3.27
CA THR A 106 -24.68 7.16 3.71
C THR A 106 -26.16 6.94 3.32
N LEU A 107 -26.43 6.41 2.11
CA LEU A 107 -27.77 6.35 1.52
C LEU A 107 -28.69 5.26 2.08
N GLU A 108 -28.16 4.09 2.44
CA GLU A 108 -28.97 2.94 2.92
C GLU A 108 -29.79 3.21 4.20
N ASN A 109 -29.53 4.31 4.91
CA ASN A 109 -30.09 4.56 6.24
C ASN A 109 -30.84 5.89 6.42
N GLY A 110 -31.09 6.67 5.36
CA GLY A 110 -31.91 7.90 5.42
C GLY A 110 -31.47 8.94 6.47
N ASN A 111 -30.81 10.02 6.06
CA ASN A 111 -30.50 11.20 6.90
C ASN A 111 -29.83 10.95 8.28
N ARG A 112 -29.19 9.80 8.51
CA ARG A 112 -28.45 9.47 9.76
C ARG A 112 -26.98 9.13 9.50
N THR A 113 -26.22 10.04 8.91
CA THR A 113 -24.74 9.99 8.86
C THR A 113 -24.13 9.71 10.25
N ASN A 114 -24.75 10.26 11.31
CA ASN A 114 -24.38 10.02 12.70
C ASN A 114 -24.44 8.54 13.14
N GLY A 115 -25.37 7.72 12.62
CA GLY A 115 -25.57 6.34 13.08
C GLY A 115 -24.46 5.37 12.69
N LYS A 116 -23.80 5.58 11.53
CA LYS A 116 -22.72 4.69 11.07
C LYS A 116 -21.35 5.10 11.64
N ARG A 117 -21.10 6.40 11.83
CA ARG A 117 -19.98 6.87 12.64
C ARG A 117 -20.09 6.35 14.07
N MET A 118 -21.31 6.31 14.64
CA MET A 118 -21.57 5.68 15.93
C MET A 118 -21.29 4.17 15.94
N LYS A 119 -21.62 3.41 14.88
CA LYS A 119 -21.27 1.97 14.82
C LYS A 119 -19.77 1.73 14.80
N PHE A 120 -19.04 2.42 13.92
CA PHE A 120 -17.57 2.30 13.87
C PHE A 120 -16.95 2.69 15.22
N GLN A 121 -17.40 3.82 15.81
CA GLN A 121 -16.97 4.25 17.15
C GLN A 121 -17.26 3.19 18.21
N ALA A 122 -18.46 2.60 18.21
CA ALA A 122 -18.83 1.59 19.21
C ALA A 122 -17.94 0.34 19.13
N SER A 123 -17.70 -0.17 17.92
CA SER A 123 -16.77 -1.31 17.70
C SER A 123 -15.33 -0.94 18.09
N PHE A 124 -14.88 0.27 17.76
CA PHE A 124 -13.57 0.78 18.18
C PHE A 124 -13.45 0.85 19.71
N ASP A 125 -14.43 1.44 20.39
CA ASP A 125 -14.45 1.59 21.84
C ASP A 125 -14.46 0.23 22.55
N GLN A 126 -15.22 -0.73 22.02
CA GLN A 126 -15.23 -2.11 22.51
C GLN A 126 -13.84 -2.75 22.40
N LEU A 127 -13.21 -2.67 21.22
CA LEU A 127 -11.87 -3.24 21.02
C LEU A 127 -10.82 -2.54 21.89
N LYS A 128 -10.93 -1.22 22.09
CA LYS A 128 -10.06 -0.45 22.99
C LYS A 128 -10.22 -0.89 24.44
N GLN A 129 -11.45 -1.12 24.90
CA GLN A 129 -11.73 -1.62 26.26
C GLN A 129 -11.15 -3.02 26.49
N CYS A 130 -11.20 -3.89 25.49
CA CYS A 130 -10.64 -5.23 25.54
C CYS A 130 -9.11 -5.29 25.32
N LYS A 131 -8.44 -4.14 25.12
CA LYS A 131 -7.01 -4.04 24.78
C LYS A 131 -6.63 -4.82 23.50
N ALA A 132 -7.57 -4.93 22.57
CA ALA A 132 -7.37 -5.56 21.27
C ALA A 132 -6.81 -4.59 20.22
N LEU A 133 -6.73 -3.29 20.53
CA LEU A 133 -6.11 -2.27 19.69
C LEU A 133 -4.75 -1.82 20.23
N PRO A 134 -3.83 -1.32 19.38
CA PRO A 134 -2.59 -0.69 19.81
C PRO A 134 -2.83 0.37 20.90
N ALA A 135 -1.91 0.47 21.86
CA ALA A 135 -2.10 1.34 23.02
C ALA A 135 -2.21 2.82 22.61
N GLU A 136 -1.42 3.23 21.62
CA GLU A 136 -1.30 4.63 21.19
C GLU A 136 -2.41 5.09 20.24
N VAL A 137 -3.17 4.15 19.64
CA VAL A 137 -4.18 4.51 18.64
C VAL A 137 -5.39 5.19 19.30
N THR A 138 -5.88 6.27 18.67
CA THR A 138 -7.07 7.01 19.08
C THR A 138 -8.10 6.96 17.96
N ILE A 139 -9.37 7.21 18.24
CA ILE A 139 -10.37 7.21 17.17
C ILE A 139 -10.06 8.27 16.11
N ASP A 140 -9.53 9.43 16.51
CA ASP A 140 -9.21 10.51 15.58
C ASP A 140 -7.99 10.22 14.72
N SER A 141 -7.16 9.22 15.08
CA SER A 141 -6.00 8.78 14.29
C SER A 141 -6.33 7.68 13.28
N VAL A 142 -7.58 7.23 13.19
CA VAL A 142 -8.02 6.14 12.29
C VAL A 142 -9.11 6.68 11.38
N THR A 143 -9.07 6.30 10.09
CA THR A 143 -10.20 6.58 9.21
C THR A 143 -11.42 5.77 9.64
N ASN A 144 -12.61 6.36 9.60
CA ASN A 144 -13.87 5.65 9.79
C ASN A 144 -14.53 5.28 8.45
N ASP A 145 -13.87 5.57 7.34
CA ASP A 145 -14.36 5.25 6.01
C ASP A 145 -14.29 3.75 5.73
N PRO A 146 -15.20 3.21 4.90
CA PRO A 146 -15.18 1.80 4.49
C PRO A 146 -14.08 1.49 3.45
N PHE A 147 -13.00 2.26 3.42
CA PHE A 147 -11.96 2.19 2.40
C PHE A 147 -10.59 2.33 3.06
N PHE A 148 -9.63 1.52 2.60
CA PHE A 148 -8.25 1.62 3.04
C PHE A 148 -7.29 1.20 1.92
N VAL A 149 -6.09 1.75 1.90
CA VAL A 149 -4.99 1.41 1.00
C VAL A 149 -3.84 0.83 1.80
N TYR A 150 -3.37 -0.34 1.40
CA TYR A 150 -2.21 -1.03 1.94
C TYR A 150 -1.21 -1.24 0.80
N THR A 151 -0.05 -0.58 0.85
CA THR A 151 0.89 -0.59 -0.28
C THR A 151 2.34 -0.84 0.13
N SER A 152 3.01 -1.68 -0.67
CA SER A 152 4.46 -1.92 -0.56
C SER A 152 5.30 -0.92 -1.35
N ASN A 153 4.64 -0.05 -2.12
CA ASN A 153 5.31 0.98 -2.87
C ASN A 153 5.83 2.07 -1.95
N VAL A 154 6.97 2.63 -2.34
CA VAL A 154 7.64 3.72 -1.62
C VAL A 154 7.60 5.02 -2.43
N ASP A 155 6.81 5.06 -3.51
CA ASP A 155 6.70 6.16 -4.48
C ASP A 155 5.87 7.35 -3.98
N SER A 156 5.09 7.15 -2.91
CA SER A 156 4.15 8.12 -2.34
C SER A 156 3.16 8.72 -3.33
N HIS A 157 2.79 7.97 -4.36
CA HIS A 157 1.74 8.39 -5.29
C HIS A 157 0.36 8.40 -4.62
N PHE A 158 0.05 7.44 -3.74
CA PHE A 158 -1.22 7.45 -2.98
C PHE A 158 -1.36 8.67 -2.07
N LYS A 159 -0.29 9.10 -1.40
CA LYS A 159 -0.31 10.26 -0.48
C LYS A 159 -0.51 11.61 -1.16
N ARG A 160 -0.57 11.66 -2.50
CA ARG A 160 -0.86 12.90 -3.24
C ARG A 160 -2.34 13.28 -3.18
N ASP A 161 -3.22 12.28 -3.20
CA ASP A 161 -4.67 12.48 -3.37
C ASP A 161 -5.54 11.75 -2.33
N PHE A 162 -4.95 10.84 -1.55
CA PHE A 162 -5.63 10.09 -0.50
C PHE A 162 -5.32 10.68 0.88
N ASP A 163 -6.26 10.54 1.82
CA ASP A 163 -6.06 10.98 3.20
C ASP A 163 -5.01 10.08 3.88
N ASP A 164 -4.08 10.66 4.64
CA ASP A 164 -3.01 9.93 5.32
C ASP A 164 -3.53 8.83 6.27
N LYS A 165 -4.77 8.95 6.78
CA LYS A 165 -5.40 7.93 7.64
C LYS A 165 -5.99 6.76 6.86
N GLU A 166 -6.05 6.84 5.54
CA GLU A 166 -6.55 5.80 4.63
C GLU A 166 -5.41 5.03 3.95
N VAL A 167 -4.15 5.37 4.21
CA VAL A 167 -3.00 4.80 3.50
C VAL A 167 -1.98 4.28 4.50
N TYR A 168 -1.55 3.03 4.30
CA TYR A 168 -0.38 2.48 4.95
C TYR A 168 0.68 2.08 3.91
N GLU A 169 1.79 2.81 3.88
CA GLU A 169 2.98 2.45 3.11
C GLU A 169 3.86 1.53 3.95
N LEU A 170 3.64 0.21 3.89
CA LEU A 170 4.24 -0.75 4.84
C LEU A 170 5.77 -0.85 4.76
N HIS A 171 6.36 -0.41 3.65
CA HIS A 171 7.81 -0.35 3.47
C HIS A 171 8.35 1.07 3.62
N GLY A 172 7.53 2.02 4.08
CA GLY A 172 7.88 3.42 4.20
C GLY A 172 7.89 4.17 2.86
N SER A 173 8.66 5.25 2.77
CA SER A 173 8.56 6.20 1.66
C SER A 173 9.89 6.91 1.37
N VAL A 174 10.11 7.27 0.11
CA VAL A 174 11.25 8.12 -0.28
C VAL A 174 11.10 9.59 0.11
N GLU A 175 9.89 10.03 0.44
CA GLU A 175 9.57 11.40 0.86
C GLU A 175 9.95 11.65 2.33
N THR A 176 9.93 10.59 3.14
CA THR A 176 10.31 10.62 4.56
C THR A 176 11.68 10.01 4.75
N TRP A 177 12.47 10.61 5.64
CA TRP A 177 13.88 10.32 5.86
C TRP A 177 14.13 10.10 7.33
N GLN A 178 15.05 9.21 7.66
CA GLN A 178 15.44 8.90 9.03
C GLN A 178 16.94 9.06 9.23
N CYS A 179 17.35 9.18 10.49
CA CYS A 179 18.76 9.11 10.85
C CYS A 179 19.31 7.74 10.42
N ALA A 180 20.47 7.74 9.74
CA ALA A 180 21.04 6.48 9.27
C ALA A 180 21.60 5.62 10.40
N GLY A 181 22.13 6.23 11.46
CA GLY A 181 22.86 5.50 12.50
C GLY A 181 24.27 5.15 12.04
N ASP A 182 24.81 4.05 12.56
CA ASP A 182 26.00 3.35 12.08
C ASP A 182 25.54 1.91 11.83
N VAL A 183 25.42 1.57 10.55
CA VAL A 183 24.75 0.37 10.05
C VAL A 183 25.69 -0.83 10.10
N GLU A 184 26.98 -0.66 9.78
CA GLU A 184 28.00 -1.70 9.77
C GLU A 184 28.36 -2.18 11.18
N THR A 185 28.71 -1.25 12.07
CA THR A 185 29.22 -1.63 13.39
C THR A 185 28.10 -1.70 14.44
N GLY A 186 26.99 -1.01 14.19
CA GLY A 186 25.92 -0.83 15.18
C GLY A 186 26.34 0.02 16.38
N ALA A 187 27.54 0.61 16.36
CA ALA A 187 28.07 1.41 17.48
C ALA A 187 27.22 2.66 17.75
N ARG A 188 26.49 3.15 16.74
CA ARG A 188 25.58 4.28 16.83
C ARG A 188 24.17 3.88 16.39
N VAL A 189 23.28 3.78 17.38
CA VAL A 189 21.84 3.66 17.13
C VAL A 189 21.34 4.94 16.43
N PRO A 190 20.47 4.83 15.40
CA PRO A 190 19.87 6.02 14.81
C PRO A 190 19.13 6.84 15.87
N CYS A 191 19.16 8.16 15.70
CA CYS A 191 18.20 9.00 16.41
C CYS A 191 16.78 8.55 16.03
N GLU A 192 15.86 8.45 17.00
CA GLU A 192 14.42 8.33 16.77
C GLU A 192 13.87 9.63 16.13
N ARG A 193 14.29 9.90 14.90
CA ARG A 193 13.99 11.11 14.17
C ARG A 193 13.73 10.79 12.71
N ILE A 194 12.50 11.05 12.31
CA ILE A 194 12.03 11.06 10.93
C ILE A 194 11.76 12.52 10.53
N TRP A 195 12.03 12.88 9.27
CA TRP A 195 11.71 14.18 8.68
C TRP A 195 11.31 14.03 7.21
N THR A 196 10.56 14.99 6.69
CA THR A 196 10.20 15.03 5.27
C THR A 196 11.21 15.87 4.50
N LEU A 197 11.58 15.42 3.30
CA LEU A 197 12.37 16.27 2.39
C LEU A 197 11.54 17.48 1.93
N PRO A 198 12.14 18.67 1.73
CA PRO A 198 11.46 19.77 1.06
C PRO A 198 10.90 19.34 -0.30
N ALA A 199 9.73 19.85 -0.68
CA ALA A 199 9.02 19.43 -1.90
C ALA A 199 9.82 19.76 -3.17
N GLU A 200 10.52 20.88 -3.15
CA GLU A 200 11.39 21.39 -4.22
C GLU A 200 12.76 20.71 -4.26
N PHE A 201 13.14 19.96 -3.23
CA PHE A 201 14.45 19.31 -3.19
C PHE A 201 14.56 18.27 -4.32
N ARG A 202 15.72 18.24 -4.97
CA ARG A 202 16.11 17.23 -5.96
C ARG A 202 17.58 16.91 -5.71
N PHE A 203 17.97 15.67 -5.99
CA PHE A 203 19.37 15.29 -6.00
C PHE A 203 20.02 15.76 -7.29
N ASP A 204 21.25 16.28 -7.19
CA ASP A 204 22.12 16.51 -8.33
C ASP A 204 22.77 15.18 -8.71
N LEU A 205 22.18 14.49 -9.68
CA LEU A 205 22.53 13.13 -10.08
C LEU A 205 23.41 13.15 -11.34
N ASP A 206 24.58 12.53 -11.26
CA ASP A 206 25.38 12.18 -12.43
C ASP A 206 24.82 10.91 -13.07
N GLU A 207 23.87 11.05 -13.99
CA GLU A 207 23.17 9.92 -14.64
C GLU A 207 24.12 8.85 -15.24
N PRO A 208 25.21 9.19 -15.96
CA PRO A 208 26.18 8.22 -16.45
C PRO A 208 26.80 7.30 -15.39
N THR A 209 27.02 7.81 -14.17
CA THR A 209 27.68 7.06 -13.09
C THR A 209 26.73 6.64 -11.97
N MET A 210 25.50 7.16 -11.99
CA MET A 210 24.49 7.05 -10.93
C MET A 210 25.03 7.46 -9.56
N ARG A 211 25.82 8.54 -9.50
CA ARG A 211 26.37 9.11 -8.27
C ARG A 211 25.69 10.43 -7.92
N ALA A 212 25.46 10.67 -6.64
CA ALA A 212 25.03 11.96 -6.11
C ALA A 212 25.61 12.19 -4.72
N SER A 213 25.93 13.43 -4.35
CA SER A 213 26.37 13.72 -2.99
C SER A 213 25.19 13.88 -2.03
N GLY A 214 25.42 13.64 -0.74
CA GLY A 214 24.49 14.03 0.31
C GLY A 214 24.28 15.55 0.38
N ALA A 215 23.19 15.99 0.99
CA ALA A 215 22.84 17.40 1.15
C ALA A 215 22.41 17.72 2.58
N LYS A 216 22.28 19.01 2.89
CA LYS A 216 21.73 19.46 4.18
C LYS A 216 20.34 18.86 4.44
N ALA A 217 19.52 18.70 3.40
CA ALA A 217 18.19 18.10 3.49
C ALA A 217 18.22 16.60 3.86
N THR A 218 19.33 15.90 3.56
CA THR A 218 19.54 14.48 3.88
C THR A 218 20.32 14.30 5.17
N THR A 219 20.56 15.36 5.94
CA THR A 219 21.28 15.32 7.21
C THR A 219 20.30 15.22 8.38
N CYS A 220 20.61 14.37 9.37
CA CYS A 220 19.78 14.22 10.56
C CYS A 220 19.73 15.55 11.34
N PRO A 221 18.53 16.14 11.53
CA PRO A 221 18.40 17.44 12.19
C PRO A 221 18.71 17.41 13.69
N LYS A 222 18.83 16.21 14.29
CA LYS A 222 19.13 16.03 15.72
C LYS A 222 20.63 15.90 16.00
N CYS A 223 21.36 15.09 15.22
CA CYS A 223 22.77 14.77 15.49
C CYS A 223 23.75 15.27 14.43
N GLY A 224 23.27 15.81 13.30
CA GLY A 224 24.11 16.23 12.19
C GLY A 224 24.73 15.09 11.37
N GLY A 225 24.46 13.83 11.71
CA GLY A 225 24.94 12.67 10.94
C GLY A 225 24.13 12.41 9.67
N LYS A 226 24.62 11.48 8.84
CA LYS A 226 23.94 11.07 7.59
C LYS A 226 22.51 10.63 7.84
N GLY A 227 21.62 10.97 6.92
CA GLY A 227 20.26 10.46 6.82
C GLY A 227 20.11 9.54 5.63
N ARG A 228 19.03 8.75 5.65
CA ARG A 228 18.62 7.83 4.60
C ARG A 228 17.10 7.90 4.43
N PRO A 229 16.53 7.53 3.27
CA PRO A 229 15.08 7.42 3.17
C PRO A 229 14.57 6.43 4.22
N ASN A 230 13.41 6.74 4.79
CA ASN A 230 12.71 5.87 5.73
C ASN A 230 11.98 4.79 4.93
N VAL A 231 12.78 3.96 4.25
CA VAL A 231 12.34 2.80 3.50
C VAL A 231 12.89 1.55 4.18
N LEU A 232 12.06 0.53 4.34
CA LEU A 232 12.47 -0.76 4.86
C LEU A 232 13.34 -1.48 3.82
N MET A 233 14.65 -1.40 4.03
CA MET A 233 15.69 -1.97 3.17
C MET A 233 16.00 -3.43 3.56
N PHE A 234 16.71 -4.15 2.69
CA PHE A 234 17.20 -5.50 3.01
C PHE A 234 18.18 -5.44 4.17
N HIS A 235 18.14 -6.46 5.04
CA HIS A 235 18.98 -6.58 6.24
C HIS A 235 18.89 -5.42 7.24
N ASP A 236 17.93 -4.53 7.09
CA ASP A 236 17.83 -3.31 7.88
C ASP A 236 17.29 -3.57 9.29
N ARG A 237 18.18 -3.47 10.28
CA ARG A 237 17.86 -3.62 11.71
C ARG A 237 17.62 -2.27 12.40
N GLN A 238 17.77 -1.18 11.68
CA GLN A 238 17.72 0.19 12.19
C GLN A 238 16.59 1.01 11.56
N TRP A 239 15.71 0.36 10.78
CA TRP A 239 14.53 0.99 10.21
C TRP A 239 13.57 1.45 11.32
N ILE A 240 13.13 2.69 11.23
CA ILE A 240 12.16 3.26 12.16
C ILE A 240 10.77 3.09 11.54
N ALA A 241 10.02 2.10 12.02
CA ALA A 241 8.70 1.79 11.49
C ALA A 241 7.72 2.96 11.66
N ASN A 242 6.84 3.14 10.67
CA ASN A 242 5.74 4.11 10.76
C ASN A 242 4.59 3.57 11.61
N LYS A 243 4.77 3.64 12.94
CA LYS A 243 3.78 3.16 13.91
C LYS A 243 2.42 3.86 13.80
N LEU A 244 2.36 5.09 13.28
CA LEU A 244 1.10 5.80 13.13
C LEU A 244 0.23 5.12 12.07
N GLU A 245 0.79 4.89 10.87
CA GLU A 245 0.07 4.23 9.78
C GLU A 245 -0.22 2.76 10.09
N GLU A 246 0.77 2.04 10.64
CA GLU A 246 0.61 0.63 11.04
C GLU A 246 -0.53 0.47 12.06
N ASN A 247 -0.53 1.29 13.12
CA ASN A 247 -1.59 1.25 14.13
C ASN A 247 -2.96 1.68 13.55
N GLY A 248 -2.96 2.60 12.58
CA GLY A 248 -4.15 3.02 11.85
C GLY A 248 -4.78 1.88 11.07
N TYR A 249 -3.96 1.12 10.31
CA TYR A 249 -4.39 -0.05 9.58
C TYR A 249 -4.91 -1.15 10.51
N ILE A 250 -4.13 -1.54 11.54
CA ILE A 250 -4.53 -2.58 12.51
C ILE A 250 -5.89 -2.24 13.15
N ALA A 251 -6.09 -0.97 13.53
CA ALA A 251 -7.35 -0.55 14.14
C ALA A 251 -8.51 -0.55 13.16
N TRP A 252 -8.30 -0.09 11.92
CA TRP A 252 -9.33 -0.12 10.88
C TRP A 252 -9.76 -1.55 10.54
N GLU A 253 -8.78 -2.44 10.34
CA GLU A 253 -8.99 -3.86 10.04
C GLU A 253 -9.75 -4.55 11.18
N SER A 254 -9.29 -4.40 12.42
CA SER A 254 -9.95 -5.02 13.60
C SER A 254 -11.40 -4.56 13.75
N VAL A 255 -11.67 -3.26 13.53
CA VAL A 255 -13.04 -2.73 13.58
C VAL A 255 -13.89 -3.28 12.44
N MET A 256 -13.33 -3.35 11.23
CA MET A 256 -14.00 -3.93 10.07
C MET A 256 -14.38 -5.40 10.31
N GLU A 257 -13.48 -6.21 10.88
CA GLU A 257 -13.74 -7.62 11.19
C GLU A 257 -14.88 -7.80 12.17
N VAL A 258 -14.87 -7.04 13.28
CA VAL A 258 -15.97 -7.06 14.27
C VAL A 258 -17.30 -6.72 13.60
N MET A 259 -17.32 -5.67 12.78
CA MET A 259 -18.54 -5.26 12.08
C MET A 259 -19.06 -6.34 11.11
N LEU A 260 -18.17 -7.02 10.39
CA LEU A 260 -18.53 -8.12 9.48
C LEU A 260 -19.09 -9.33 10.25
N GLN A 261 -18.48 -9.68 11.38
CA GLN A 261 -18.95 -10.78 12.24
C GLN A 261 -20.37 -10.53 12.76
N GLU A 262 -20.66 -9.29 13.16
CA GLU A 262 -21.94 -8.86 13.71
C GLU A 262 -23.07 -8.77 12.67
N ASP A 263 -22.77 -8.40 11.42
CA ASP A 263 -23.78 -8.17 10.39
C ASP A 263 -23.54 -9.05 9.14
N PRO A 264 -24.32 -10.15 8.94
CA PRO A 264 -24.19 -11.05 7.79
C PRO A 264 -24.40 -10.42 6.42
N LYS A 265 -24.92 -9.19 6.37
CA LYS A 265 -25.17 -8.50 5.11
C LYS A 265 -23.94 -7.74 4.60
N LEU A 266 -22.96 -7.48 5.48
CA LEU A 266 -21.77 -6.73 5.12
C LEU A 266 -20.79 -7.61 4.34
N ASN A 267 -20.12 -7.04 3.35
CA ASN A 267 -19.11 -7.74 2.56
C ASN A 267 -17.81 -6.95 2.45
N LEU A 268 -16.68 -7.64 2.58
CA LEU A 268 -15.34 -7.14 2.26
C LEU A 268 -14.94 -7.54 0.84
N VAL A 269 -14.41 -6.57 0.10
CA VAL A 269 -13.62 -6.85 -1.10
C VAL A 269 -12.19 -6.38 -0.87
N VAL A 270 -11.24 -7.30 -1.10
CA VAL A 270 -9.81 -6.98 -1.15
C VAL A 270 -9.40 -6.98 -2.62
N LEU A 271 -8.89 -5.85 -3.12
CA LEU A 271 -8.39 -5.72 -4.49
C LEU A 271 -6.86 -5.61 -4.47
N GLU A 272 -6.20 -6.71 -4.80
CA GLU A 272 -4.74 -6.81 -4.90
C GLU A 272 -4.27 -6.58 -6.33
N MET A 273 -3.36 -5.61 -6.54
CA MET A 273 -2.88 -5.23 -7.87
C MET A 273 -1.36 -5.11 -7.91
N GLY A 274 -0.75 -5.79 -8.90
CA GLY A 274 0.67 -5.61 -9.19
C GLY A 274 1.63 -6.14 -8.12
N CYS A 275 1.16 -6.99 -7.21
CA CYS A 275 1.99 -7.60 -6.17
C CYS A 275 2.75 -8.83 -6.70
N GLY A 276 4.08 -8.79 -6.62
CA GLY A 276 4.98 -9.88 -7.00
C GLY A 276 5.18 -10.92 -5.89
N THR A 277 6.01 -11.94 -6.15
CA THR A 277 6.39 -12.98 -5.16
C THR A 277 7.77 -12.78 -4.54
N ARG A 278 8.59 -11.86 -5.08
CA ARG A 278 9.93 -11.57 -4.54
C ARG A 278 9.89 -11.06 -3.10
N VAL A 279 8.98 -10.11 -2.84
CA VAL A 279 8.65 -9.62 -1.50
C VAL A 279 7.15 -9.82 -1.32
N PRO A 280 6.71 -10.98 -0.80
CA PRO A 280 5.31 -11.38 -0.82
C PRO A 280 4.48 -10.81 0.34
N SER A 281 4.96 -9.76 1.04
CA SER A 281 4.29 -9.19 2.22
C SER A 281 2.84 -8.83 1.94
N VAL A 282 2.57 -8.11 0.86
CA VAL A 282 1.19 -7.73 0.48
C VAL A 282 0.34 -8.95 0.13
N ARG A 283 0.89 -9.95 -0.57
CA ARG A 283 0.15 -11.18 -0.91
C ARG A 283 -0.22 -12.00 0.32
N ARG A 284 0.68 -12.08 1.30
CA ARG A 284 0.40 -12.76 2.56
C ARG A 284 -0.69 -12.03 3.31
N GLU A 285 -0.58 -10.71 3.43
CA GLU A 285 -1.57 -9.89 4.10
C GLU A 285 -2.97 -10.06 3.51
N THR A 286 -3.13 -9.86 2.19
CA THR A 286 -4.43 -9.94 1.53
C THR A 286 -5.09 -11.31 1.64
N GLU A 287 -4.30 -12.39 1.61
CA GLU A 287 -4.80 -13.75 1.81
C GLU A 287 -5.16 -14.03 3.29
N MET A 288 -4.41 -13.47 4.24
CA MET A 288 -4.71 -13.57 5.68
C MET A 288 -6.01 -12.84 6.02
N VAL A 289 -6.15 -11.55 5.63
CA VAL A 289 -7.37 -10.77 5.92
C VAL A 289 -8.64 -11.48 5.41
N VAL A 290 -8.60 -12.03 4.19
CA VAL A 290 -9.76 -12.74 3.63
C VAL A 290 -10.01 -14.07 4.36
N ALA A 291 -8.95 -14.80 4.74
CA ALA A 291 -9.09 -16.03 5.51
C ALA A 291 -9.68 -15.75 6.91
N ASP A 292 -9.15 -14.75 7.62
CA ASP A 292 -9.58 -14.36 8.97
C ASP A 292 -11.05 -13.93 8.97
N VAL A 293 -11.49 -13.17 7.97
CA VAL A 293 -12.91 -12.82 7.81
C VAL A 293 -13.78 -14.05 7.55
N ILE A 294 -13.36 -14.97 6.65
CA ILE A 294 -14.14 -16.18 6.34
C ILE A 294 -14.26 -17.07 7.58
N GLU A 295 -13.17 -17.29 8.31
CA GLU A 295 -13.14 -18.11 9.51
C GLU A 295 -13.92 -17.46 10.65
N GLY A 296 -13.63 -16.18 10.95
CA GLY A 296 -14.26 -15.43 12.04
C GLY A 296 -15.76 -15.25 11.83
N CYS A 297 -16.21 -15.04 10.60
CA CYS A 297 -17.64 -14.94 10.29
C CYS A 297 -18.31 -16.30 10.12
N ASN A 298 -17.54 -17.37 9.86
CA ASN A 298 -18.01 -18.71 9.48
C ASN A 298 -18.97 -18.68 8.28
N ARG A 299 -18.68 -17.80 7.29
CA ARG A 299 -19.48 -17.56 6.08
C ARG A 299 -18.68 -16.75 5.03
N PRO A 300 -19.03 -16.81 3.73
CA PRO A 300 -18.25 -16.18 2.66
C PRO A 300 -18.53 -14.67 2.53
N GLN A 301 -18.15 -13.88 3.53
CA GLN A 301 -18.32 -12.41 3.57
C GLN A 301 -17.11 -11.63 3.01
N ALA A 302 -16.07 -12.31 2.54
CA ALA A 302 -14.90 -11.67 1.93
C ALA A 302 -14.59 -12.25 0.55
N THR A 303 -14.04 -11.42 -0.34
CA THR A 303 -13.53 -11.86 -1.64
C THR A 303 -12.22 -11.13 -1.97
N LEU A 304 -11.19 -11.91 -2.29
CA LEU A 304 -9.93 -11.42 -2.85
C LEU A 304 -10.03 -11.37 -4.38
N ILE A 305 -9.81 -10.20 -4.96
CA ILE A 305 -9.65 -10.00 -6.40
C ILE A 305 -8.17 -9.72 -6.65
N ARG A 306 -7.48 -10.60 -7.38
CA ARG A 306 -6.05 -10.44 -7.71
C ARG A 306 -5.87 -10.11 -9.18
N VAL A 307 -5.26 -8.96 -9.45
CA VAL A 307 -4.87 -8.49 -10.79
C VAL A 307 -3.36 -8.62 -10.95
N ASN A 308 -2.93 -9.54 -11.82
CA ASN A 308 -1.52 -9.70 -12.14
C ASN A 308 -1.33 -10.35 -13.52
N PRO A 309 -0.46 -9.83 -14.41
CA PRO A 309 -0.29 -10.37 -15.76
C PRO A 309 0.35 -11.76 -15.78
N GLU A 310 1.16 -12.11 -14.79
CA GLU A 310 1.99 -13.34 -14.80
C GLU A 310 1.49 -14.36 -13.77
N ILE A 311 1.30 -13.93 -12.53
CA ILE A 311 1.02 -14.78 -11.37
C ILE A 311 -0.31 -14.44 -10.68
N PRO A 312 -1.46 -14.54 -11.38
CA PRO A 312 -2.76 -14.17 -10.83
C PRO A 312 -3.43 -15.29 -10.02
N THR A 313 -2.71 -16.35 -9.64
CA THR A 313 -3.26 -17.49 -8.89
C THR A 313 -3.20 -17.25 -7.38
N CYS A 314 -4.01 -18.01 -6.63
CA CYS A 314 -4.01 -18.07 -5.17
C CYS A 314 -4.08 -19.56 -4.79
N ASP A 315 -3.23 -19.97 -3.85
CA ASP A 315 -3.11 -21.35 -3.40
C ASP A 315 -3.67 -21.55 -1.97
N ASN A 316 -4.28 -20.52 -1.38
CA ASN A 316 -4.88 -20.60 -0.06
C ASN A 316 -6.16 -21.47 -0.12
N PRO A 317 -6.19 -22.63 0.58
CA PRO A 317 -7.29 -23.57 0.47
C PRO A 317 -8.61 -23.00 0.99
N LEU A 318 -8.58 -22.14 2.02
CA LEU A 318 -9.80 -21.54 2.59
C LEU A 318 -10.49 -20.64 1.57
N LEU A 319 -9.73 -19.81 0.85
CA LEU A 319 -10.25 -18.92 -0.19
C LEU A 319 -10.82 -19.72 -1.36
N ILE A 320 -10.13 -20.78 -1.79
CA ILE A 320 -10.57 -21.63 -2.89
C ILE A 320 -11.87 -22.37 -2.54
N MET A 321 -11.95 -22.98 -1.35
CA MET A 321 -13.12 -23.76 -0.92
C MET A 321 -14.37 -22.90 -0.72
N ASN A 322 -14.21 -21.61 -0.43
CA ASN A 322 -15.31 -20.67 -0.16
C ASN A 322 -15.65 -19.76 -1.35
N GLU A 323 -15.11 -20.03 -2.55
CA GLU A 323 -15.27 -19.16 -3.73
C GLU A 323 -14.86 -17.70 -3.46
N GLY A 324 -13.94 -17.50 -2.52
CA GLY A 324 -13.48 -16.20 -2.02
C GLY A 324 -12.38 -15.57 -2.88
N PHE A 325 -12.17 -16.05 -4.11
CA PHE A 325 -11.08 -15.62 -4.97
C PHE A 325 -11.50 -15.38 -6.43
N ILE A 326 -11.10 -14.23 -6.98
CA ILE A 326 -11.24 -13.88 -8.40
C ILE A 326 -9.86 -13.56 -8.98
N SER A 327 -9.51 -14.28 -10.05
CA SER A 327 -8.25 -14.11 -10.76
C SER A 327 -8.45 -13.25 -12.01
N ILE A 328 -7.64 -12.19 -12.17
CA ILE A 328 -7.61 -11.33 -13.36
C ILE A 328 -6.19 -11.29 -13.91
N ARG A 329 -5.99 -11.91 -15.07
CA ARG A 329 -4.70 -11.88 -15.79
C ARG A 329 -4.60 -10.66 -16.71
N SER A 330 -4.24 -9.50 -16.15
CA SER A 330 -4.00 -8.27 -16.91
C SER A 330 -3.07 -7.32 -16.15
N LYS A 331 -2.71 -6.19 -16.77
CA LYS A 331 -2.17 -5.04 -16.04
C LYS A 331 -3.23 -4.39 -15.15
N SER A 332 -2.79 -3.61 -14.18
CA SER A 332 -3.66 -3.04 -13.14
C SER A 332 -4.61 -2.00 -13.71
N LEU A 333 -4.09 -1.06 -14.51
CA LEU A 333 -4.90 -0.04 -15.14
C LEU A 333 -5.95 -0.64 -16.07
N GLU A 334 -5.57 -1.60 -16.91
CA GLU A 334 -6.50 -2.29 -17.81
C GLU A 334 -7.66 -2.95 -17.03
N ALA A 335 -7.35 -3.63 -15.92
CA ALA A 335 -8.38 -4.22 -15.06
C ALA A 335 -9.30 -3.17 -14.45
N LEU A 336 -8.74 -2.10 -13.87
CA LEU A 336 -9.53 -1.03 -13.26
C LEU A 336 -10.49 -0.40 -14.27
N GLU A 337 -10.03 -0.12 -15.49
CA GLU A 337 -10.87 0.43 -16.55
C GLU A 337 -11.97 -0.54 -17.00
N GLY A 338 -11.63 -1.83 -17.10
CA GLY A 338 -12.57 -2.89 -17.44
C GLY A 338 -13.66 -3.09 -16.39
N ILE A 339 -13.27 -3.11 -15.11
CA ILE A 339 -14.16 -3.24 -13.96
C ILE A 339 -15.04 -2.00 -13.81
N ASP A 340 -14.50 -0.78 -13.93
CA ASP A 340 -15.26 0.46 -13.81
C ASP A 340 -16.37 0.58 -14.87
N ARG A 341 -16.07 0.09 -16.09
CA ARG A 341 -17.07 -0.01 -17.15
C ARG A 341 -18.17 -1.01 -16.81
N GLU A 342 -17.83 -2.17 -16.26
CA GLU A 342 -18.84 -3.17 -15.86
C GLU A 342 -19.65 -2.72 -14.63
N LEU A 343 -19.08 -1.95 -13.71
CA LEU A 343 -19.80 -1.27 -12.62
C LEU A 343 -20.83 -0.28 -13.18
N THR A 344 -20.44 0.54 -14.15
CA THR A 344 -21.36 1.47 -14.83
C THR A 344 -22.50 0.70 -15.53
N ASN A 345 -22.19 -0.42 -16.18
CA ASN A 345 -23.19 -1.28 -16.83
C ASN A 345 -24.14 -1.96 -15.83
N LEU A 346 -23.70 -2.25 -14.60
CA LEU A 346 -24.56 -2.77 -13.52
C LEU A 346 -25.59 -1.71 -13.11
N GLN A 347 -25.14 -0.47 -12.92
CA GLN A 347 -25.99 0.64 -12.48
C GLN A 347 -27.05 1.03 -13.51
N GLN A 348 -26.75 0.92 -14.81
CA GLN A 348 -27.72 1.20 -15.88
C GLN A 348 -28.81 0.13 -16.04
N LYS A 349 -28.62 -1.05 -15.42
CA LYS A 349 -29.55 -2.18 -15.50
C LYS A 349 -30.37 -2.40 -14.22
N ALA A 350 -29.95 -1.77 -13.11
CA ALA A 350 -30.68 -1.72 -11.86
C ALA A 350 -31.74 -0.61 -11.93
#